data_AF-A0A349ZWN7-F1
#
_entry.id   AF-A0A349ZWN7-F1
#
_cell.length_a   1.000
_cell.length_b   1.000
_cell.length_c   1.000
_cell.angle_alpha   90.00
_cell.angle_beta   90.00
_cell.angle_gamma   90.00
#
_symmetry.space_group_name_H-M   'P 1'
#
loop_
_entity.id
_entity.type
_entity.pdbx_description
1 polymer ?
#
loop_
_entity_poly.entity_id
_entity_poly.type
_entity_poly.pdbx_seq_one_letter_code
_entity_poly.pdbx_strand_id
1 'polypeptide(L)'
;AANSFLAVKITFMNEIANYCEKVGADVDKVRLGMGSDDRIGHRFLFPGIGYGGSCFPKDVKALIRSGRQADFNFQLLEATEEVNQAQKVILVSEIEQYFNGDLNGKKIALWGLAFKANTDDIREASSLDNIQLLLEKGADITAYDAIAEENVRKILGDRISYAPDMYSALQDADCLLIATEWSEFQNPNFSLMAERMTGRAIFDGRNMFALEQVEDTGFYYKSIGRKTVNASAVVNREPTL
;
A
#
# COMPACT_ATOMS: atom_id res chain seq x y z
N ALA A 1 12.72 -19.90 11.08
CA ALA A 1 13.74 -18.94 11.54
C ALA A 1 14.02 -17.86 10.50
N ALA A 2 14.66 -18.16 9.35
CA ALA A 2 15.02 -17.14 8.36
C ALA A 2 13.83 -16.32 7.83
N ASN A 3 12.77 -16.97 7.32
CA ASN A 3 11.56 -16.28 6.85
C ASN A 3 10.88 -15.46 7.96
N SER A 4 10.86 -15.99 9.19
CA SER A 4 10.32 -15.28 10.35
C SER A 4 11.12 -14.01 10.67
N PHE A 5 12.45 -14.06 10.55
CA PHE A 5 13.30 -12.88 10.76
C PHE A 5 13.09 -11.82 9.67
N LEU A 6 12.90 -12.21 8.42
CA LEU A 6 12.58 -11.28 7.33
C LEU A 6 11.21 -10.61 7.52
N ALA A 7 10.21 -11.37 8.00
CA ALA A 7 8.91 -10.83 8.37
C ALA A 7 9.04 -9.81 9.51
N VAL A 8 9.81 -10.12 10.57
CA VAL A 8 10.11 -9.19 11.66
C VAL A 8 10.74 -7.88 11.13
N LYS A 9 11.72 -7.96 10.22
CA LYS A 9 12.35 -6.75 9.65
C LYS A 9 11.35 -5.84 8.93
N ILE A 10 10.46 -6.43 8.12
CA ILE A 10 9.41 -5.67 7.41
C ILE A 10 8.46 -5.04 8.43
N THR A 11 7.91 -5.83 9.35
CA THR A 11 6.94 -5.35 10.34
C THR A 11 7.54 -4.26 11.24
N PHE A 12 8.77 -4.44 11.69
CA PHE A 12 9.48 -3.42 12.47
C PHE A 12 9.56 -2.09 11.70
N MET A 13 9.93 -2.13 10.42
CA MET A 13 9.98 -0.91 9.61
C MET A 13 8.61 -0.29 9.36
N ASN A 14 7.54 -1.08 9.30
CA ASN A 14 6.17 -0.56 9.23
C ASN A 14 5.78 0.20 10.51
N GLU A 15 6.12 -0.32 11.69
CA GLU A 15 5.88 0.40 12.95
C GLU A 15 6.69 1.71 13.02
N ILE A 16 7.97 1.66 12.63
CA ILE A 16 8.80 2.85 12.53
C ILE A 16 8.20 3.86 11.55
N ALA A 17 7.66 3.42 10.40
CA ALA A 17 6.99 4.28 9.45
C ALA A 17 5.78 4.98 10.08
N ASN A 18 4.89 4.21 10.72
CA ASN A 18 3.72 4.76 11.39
C ASN A 18 4.10 5.77 12.49
N TYR A 19 5.18 5.49 13.22
CA TYR A 19 5.70 6.42 14.22
C TYR A 19 6.30 7.69 13.59
N CYS A 20 7.02 7.57 12.46
CA CYS A 20 7.56 8.71 11.72
C CYS A 20 6.45 9.72 11.36
N GLU A 21 5.27 9.24 10.95
CA GLU A 21 4.13 10.12 10.66
C GLU A 21 3.67 10.91 11.89
N LYS A 22 3.71 10.31 13.09
CA LYS A 22 3.29 10.97 14.33
C LYS A 22 4.26 12.05 14.80
N VAL A 23 5.54 11.89 14.50
CA VAL A 23 6.60 12.81 14.97
C VAL A 23 7.13 13.74 13.88
N GLY A 24 6.59 13.67 12.66
CA GLY A 24 7.03 14.49 11.53
C GLY A 24 8.41 14.07 10.99
N ALA A 25 8.80 12.82 11.16
CA ALA A 25 10.01 12.24 10.58
C ALA A 25 9.73 11.59 9.22
N ASP A 26 10.79 11.17 8.54
CA ASP A 26 10.75 10.56 7.22
C ASP A 26 11.38 9.16 7.29
N VAL A 27 10.57 8.13 7.06
CA VAL A 27 10.99 6.74 7.16
C VAL A 27 12.08 6.38 6.15
N ASP A 28 12.15 7.04 4.99
CA ASP A 28 13.22 6.77 4.03
C ASP A 28 14.59 7.19 4.57
N LYS A 29 14.65 8.31 5.31
CA LYS A 29 15.87 8.74 6.00
C LYS A 29 16.23 7.80 7.14
N VAL A 30 15.24 7.36 7.93
CA VAL A 30 15.46 6.41 9.02
C VAL A 30 15.98 5.08 8.49
N ARG A 31 15.36 4.55 7.43
CA ARG A 31 15.77 3.33 6.73
C ARG A 31 17.21 3.41 6.21
N LEU A 32 17.59 4.53 5.59
CA LEU A 32 18.95 4.74 5.09
C LEU A 32 19.97 4.78 6.24
N GLY A 33 19.66 5.51 7.32
CA GLY A 33 20.50 5.57 8.52
C GLY A 33 20.68 4.20 9.17
N MET A 34 19.58 3.47 9.41
CA MET A 34 19.62 2.11 9.95
C MET A 34 20.37 1.12 9.04
N GLY A 35 20.09 1.17 7.75
CA GLY A 35 20.67 0.24 6.78
C GLY A 35 22.17 0.42 6.58
N SER A 36 22.72 1.59 6.94
CA SER A 36 24.17 1.88 6.86
C SER A 36 25.01 1.11 7.89
N ASP A 37 24.38 0.52 8.91
CA ASP A 37 25.03 -0.45 9.78
C ASP A 37 25.04 -1.83 9.11
N ASP A 38 26.23 -2.32 8.77
CA ASP A 38 26.43 -3.61 8.08
C ASP A 38 25.85 -4.82 8.83
N ARG A 39 25.63 -4.70 10.16
CA ARG A 39 24.99 -5.76 10.96
C ARG A 39 23.49 -5.87 10.68
N ILE A 40 22.88 -4.79 10.16
CA ILE A 40 21.45 -4.70 9.80
C ILE A 40 21.28 -4.89 8.29
N GLY A 41 22.06 -4.14 7.51
CA GLY A 41 22.02 -4.07 6.05
C GLY A 41 20.75 -3.46 5.45
N HIS A 42 20.80 -3.06 4.18
CA HIS A 42 19.74 -2.29 3.51
C HIS A 42 18.50 -3.09 3.07
N ARG A 43 18.57 -4.42 3.05
CA ARG A 43 17.50 -5.27 2.47
C ARG A 43 16.36 -5.49 3.47
N PHE A 44 15.14 -5.64 2.96
CA PHE A 44 13.94 -5.90 3.77
C PHE A 44 13.64 -4.81 4.81
N LEU A 45 13.97 -3.55 4.49
CA LEU A 45 13.67 -2.41 5.34
C LEU A 45 12.68 -1.42 4.71
N PHE A 46 11.99 -1.81 3.64
CA PHE A 46 11.05 -0.96 2.92
C PHE A 46 9.67 -1.10 3.54
N PRO A 47 9.11 -0.04 4.16
CA PRO A 47 7.78 -0.09 4.73
C PRO A 47 6.71 -0.07 3.63
N GLY A 48 5.50 -0.50 3.99
CA GLY A 48 4.35 -0.50 3.10
C GLY A 48 3.08 -0.98 3.80
N ILE A 49 2.10 -1.44 3.02
CA ILE A 49 0.86 -2.05 3.50
C ILE A 49 1.04 -3.52 3.92
N GLY A 50 2.12 -3.82 4.65
CA GLY A 50 2.42 -5.16 5.14
C GLY A 50 2.97 -6.14 4.09
N TYR A 51 3.37 -7.31 4.58
CA TYR A 51 3.80 -8.45 3.77
C TYR A 51 2.65 -9.42 3.49
N GLY A 52 2.79 -10.15 2.39
CA GLY A 52 1.91 -11.24 1.99
C GLY A 52 2.66 -12.42 1.38
N GLY A 53 2.01 -13.14 0.47
CA GLY A 53 2.56 -14.29 -0.22
C GLY A 53 2.46 -15.57 0.61
N SER A 54 2.79 -16.71 0.01
CA SER A 54 2.66 -18.00 0.70
C SER A 54 3.74 -18.31 1.72
N CYS A 55 4.87 -17.60 1.69
CA CYS A 55 6.05 -17.98 2.48
C CYS A 55 6.02 -17.36 3.87
N PHE A 56 5.96 -16.03 3.99
CA PHE A 56 6.09 -15.38 5.30
C PHE A 56 4.91 -15.66 6.24
N PRO A 57 3.64 -15.42 5.88
CA PRO A 57 2.50 -15.69 6.77
C PRO A 57 2.46 -17.15 7.20
N LYS A 58 2.65 -18.09 6.26
CA LYS A 58 2.66 -19.53 6.53
C LYS A 58 3.77 -19.90 7.51
N ASP A 59 5.01 -19.52 7.23
CA ASP A 59 6.16 -19.98 8.01
C ASP A 59 6.24 -19.30 9.39
N VAL A 60 5.78 -18.05 9.52
CA VAL A 60 5.61 -17.37 10.81
C VAL A 60 4.54 -18.07 11.65
N LYS A 61 3.33 -18.26 11.10
CA LYS A 61 2.22 -18.95 11.80
C LYS A 61 2.60 -20.40 12.17
N ALA A 62 3.30 -21.11 11.28
CA ALA A 62 3.77 -22.46 11.55
C ALA A 62 4.78 -22.51 12.70
N LEU A 63 5.76 -21.58 12.73
CA LEU A 63 6.76 -21.54 13.80
C LEU A 63 6.14 -21.18 15.16
N ILE A 64 5.20 -20.22 15.20
CA ILE A 64 4.43 -19.90 16.41
C ILE A 64 3.70 -21.15 16.90
N ARG A 65 3.00 -21.85 16.01
CA ARG A 65 2.26 -23.08 16.37
C ARG A 65 3.18 -24.17 16.90
N SER A 66 4.33 -24.40 16.24
CA SER A 66 5.32 -25.37 16.71
C SER A 66 5.89 -25.01 18.07
N GLY A 67 6.11 -23.72 18.35
CA GLY A 67 6.49 -23.24 19.68
C GLY A 67 5.45 -23.62 20.73
N ARG A 68 4.18 -23.29 20.49
CA ARG A 68 3.07 -23.60 21.42
C ARG A 68 2.93 -25.09 21.70
N GLN A 69 3.16 -25.95 20.71
CA GLN A 69 3.16 -27.41 20.88
C GLN A 69 4.30 -27.94 21.75
N ALA A 70 5.37 -27.15 21.89
CA ALA A 70 6.53 -27.44 22.74
C ALA A 70 6.54 -26.57 24.02
N ASP A 71 5.38 -26.04 24.42
CA ASP A 71 5.22 -25.14 25.59
C ASP A 71 6.14 -23.90 25.55
N PHE A 72 6.49 -23.41 24.34
CA PHE A 72 7.29 -22.21 24.12
C PHE A 72 6.47 -21.12 23.43
N ASN A 73 6.51 -19.90 23.97
CA ASN A 73 5.82 -18.77 23.35
C ASN A 73 6.76 -17.82 22.58
N PHE A 74 6.54 -17.68 21.27
CA PHE A 74 7.23 -16.73 20.42
C PHE A 74 6.58 -15.34 20.46
N GLN A 75 6.73 -14.62 21.58
CA GLN A 75 6.13 -13.29 21.78
C GLN A 75 6.41 -12.31 20.63
N LEU A 76 7.65 -12.26 20.13
CA LEU A 76 8.03 -11.39 19.02
C LEU A 76 7.31 -11.75 17.71
N LEU A 77 7.13 -13.05 17.41
CA LEU A 77 6.47 -13.48 16.17
C LEU A 77 4.96 -13.30 16.25
N GLU A 78 4.37 -13.47 17.42
CA GLU A 78 2.95 -13.16 17.65
C GLU A 78 2.68 -11.68 17.41
N ALA A 79 3.49 -10.79 18.00
CA ALA A 79 3.41 -9.35 17.75
C ALA A 79 3.65 -9.00 16.27
N THR A 80 4.62 -9.67 15.62
CA THR A 80 4.93 -9.46 14.20
C THR A 80 3.71 -9.70 13.32
N GLU A 81 2.96 -10.78 13.60
CA GLU A 81 1.77 -11.13 12.84
C GLU A 81 0.61 -10.18 13.14
N GLU A 82 0.37 -9.83 14.40
CA GLU A 82 -0.68 -8.88 14.81
C GLU A 82 -0.49 -7.53 14.13
N VAL A 83 0.72 -6.97 14.20
CA VAL A 83 1.05 -5.70 13.58
C VAL A 83 0.94 -5.78 12.05
N ASN A 84 1.40 -6.88 11.43
CA ASN A 84 1.27 -7.02 9.98
C ASN A 84 -0.19 -7.03 9.53
N GLN A 85 -1.08 -7.75 10.22
CA GLN A 85 -2.51 -7.79 9.88
C GLN A 85 -3.15 -6.40 9.97
N ALA A 86 -2.84 -5.63 11.02
CA ALA A 86 -3.32 -4.25 11.13
C ALA A 86 -2.74 -3.35 10.02
N GLN A 87 -1.45 -3.52 9.68
CA GLN A 87 -0.78 -2.72 8.66
C GLN A 87 -1.37 -2.93 7.26
N LYS A 88 -1.90 -4.11 6.95
CA LYS A 88 -2.41 -4.42 5.60
C LYS A 88 -3.46 -3.45 5.11
N VAL A 89 -4.31 -2.94 6.00
CA VAL A 89 -5.44 -2.06 5.68
C VAL A 89 -5.24 -0.63 6.19
N ILE A 90 -4.01 -0.25 6.58
CA ILE A 90 -3.73 1.04 7.22
C ILE A 90 -4.15 2.25 6.36
N LEU A 91 -4.14 2.12 5.03
CA LEU A 91 -4.56 3.19 4.13
C LEU A 91 -6.07 3.30 3.97
N VAL A 92 -6.85 2.26 4.32
CA VAL A 92 -8.32 2.35 4.25
C VAL A 92 -8.85 3.40 5.22
N SER A 93 -8.28 3.50 6.42
CA SER A 93 -8.67 4.56 7.37
C SER A 93 -8.27 5.95 6.89
N GLU A 94 -7.16 6.08 6.16
CA GLU A 94 -6.74 7.35 5.57
C GLU A 94 -7.65 7.77 4.41
N ILE A 95 -8.07 6.80 3.57
CA ILE A 95 -9.04 7.01 2.49
C ILE A 95 -10.39 7.45 3.08
N GLU A 96 -10.88 6.75 4.11
CA GLU A 96 -12.11 7.08 4.81
C GLU A 96 -12.06 8.49 5.42
N GLN A 97 -10.97 8.85 6.08
CA GLN A 97 -10.78 10.20 6.62
C GLN A 97 -10.78 11.27 5.52
N TYR A 98 -10.12 11.01 4.39
CA TYR A 98 -10.11 11.94 3.26
C TYR A 98 -11.52 12.20 2.70
N PHE A 99 -12.39 11.18 2.70
CA PHE A 99 -13.80 11.32 2.30
C PHE A 99 -14.74 11.65 3.48
N ASN A 100 -14.23 12.24 4.57
CA ASN A 100 -15.01 12.66 5.74
C ASN A 100 -15.84 11.55 6.39
N GLY A 101 -15.36 10.30 6.33
CA GLY A 101 -15.97 9.15 6.98
C GLY A 101 -16.99 8.39 6.14
N ASP A 102 -17.21 8.76 4.86
CA ASP A 102 -18.20 8.09 4.00
C ASP A 102 -17.57 7.63 2.67
N LEU A 103 -17.52 6.31 2.49
CA LEU A 103 -17.03 5.66 1.28
C LEU A 103 -18.15 5.12 0.37
N ASN A 104 -19.42 5.30 0.76
CA ASN A 104 -20.52 4.75 0.01
C ASN A 104 -20.60 5.36 -1.41
N GLY A 105 -20.51 4.51 -2.43
CA GLY A 105 -20.49 4.91 -3.85
C GLY A 105 -19.21 5.62 -4.29
N LYS A 106 -18.15 5.67 -3.46
CA LYS A 106 -16.85 6.21 -3.88
C LYS A 106 -16.18 5.26 -4.85
N LYS A 107 -15.70 5.80 -5.97
CA LYS A 107 -14.98 5.03 -6.99
C LYS A 107 -13.49 5.02 -6.66
N ILE A 108 -12.97 3.85 -6.30
CA ILE A 108 -11.57 3.67 -5.95
C ILE A 108 -10.88 2.89 -7.07
N ALA A 109 -9.95 3.55 -7.75
CA ALA A 109 -9.02 2.85 -8.62
C ALA A 109 -7.99 2.11 -7.76
N LEU A 110 -7.63 0.90 -8.16
CA LEU A 110 -6.65 0.09 -7.45
C LEU A 110 -5.56 -0.42 -8.39
N TRP A 111 -4.32 -0.03 -8.13
CA TRP A 111 -3.14 -0.49 -8.86
C TRP A 111 -2.43 -1.59 -8.08
N GLY A 112 -2.46 -2.80 -8.63
CA GLY A 112 -1.80 -3.97 -8.07
C GLY A 112 -2.71 -4.89 -7.26
N LEU A 113 -2.82 -6.14 -7.71
CA LEU A 113 -3.58 -7.22 -7.10
C LEU A 113 -2.69 -8.31 -6.52
N ALA A 114 -1.52 -8.56 -7.11
CA ALA A 114 -0.56 -9.54 -6.60
C ALA A 114 0.03 -9.12 -5.24
N PHE A 115 0.53 -10.07 -4.45
CA PHE A 115 1.16 -9.72 -3.16
C PHE A 115 2.47 -8.92 -3.28
N LYS A 116 3.11 -9.00 -4.46
CA LYS A 116 4.32 -8.27 -4.86
C LYS A 116 4.40 -8.23 -6.40
N ALA A 117 5.28 -7.40 -6.95
CA ALA A 117 5.46 -7.35 -8.40
C ALA A 117 6.04 -8.66 -8.99
N ASN A 118 5.80 -8.86 -10.30
CA ASN A 118 6.30 -9.97 -11.13
C ASN A 118 5.78 -11.36 -10.75
N THR A 119 4.54 -11.46 -10.26
CA THR A 119 3.88 -12.73 -9.97
C THR A 119 2.37 -12.60 -10.08
N ASP A 120 1.69 -13.71 -10.36
CA ASP A 120 0.23 -13.85 -10.30
C ASP A 120 -0.25 -14.33 -8.91
N ASP A 121 0.66 -14.53 -7.97
CA ASP A 121 0.33 -15.04 -6.64
C ASP A 121 -0.39 -13.96 -5.81
N ILE A 122 -1.58 -14.32 -5.36
CA ILE A 122 -2.47 -13.45 -4.58
C ILE A 122 -2.65 -13.95 -3.14
N ARG A 123 -1.96 -15.03 -2.76
CA ARG A 123 -2.09 -15.60 -1.40
C ARG A 123 -1.64 -14.57 -0.37
N GLU A 124 -2.50 -14.30 0.60
CA GLU A 124 -2.24 -13.33 1.68
C GLU A 124 -1.89 -11.92 1.16
N ALA A 125 -2.29 -11.56 -0.07
CA ALA A 125 -2.01 -10.26 -0.64
C ALA A 125 -2.80 -9.17 0.08
N SER A 126 -2.13 -8.09 0.49
CA SER A 126 -2.76 -6.95 1.16
C SER A 126 -3.84 -6.29 0.30
N SER A 127 -3.72 -6.36 -1.03
CA SER A 127 -4.74 -5.90 -1.99
C SER A 127 -6.12 -6.51 -1.71
N LEU A 128 -6.19 -7.82 -1.41
CA LEU A 128 -7.45 -8.52 -1.13
C LEU A 128 -8.08 -8.05 0.18
N ASP A 129 -7.26 -7.83 1.21
CA ASP A 129 -7.71 -7.31 2.50
C ASP A 129 -8.24 -5.87 2.37
N ASN A 130 -7.57 -5.03 1.57
CA ASN A 130 -8.05 -3.67 1.26
C ASN A 130 -9.36 -3.71 0.46
N ILE A 131 -9.43 -4.52 -0.60
CA ILE A 131 -10.63 -4.65 -1.44
C ILE A 131 -11.83 -5.07 -0.60
N GLN A 132 -11.67 -6.10 0.23
CA GLN A 132 -12.74 -6.60 1.08
C GLN A 132 -13.26 -5.50 2.02
N LEU A 133 -12.37 -4.79 2.72
CA LEU A 133 -12.78 -3.74 3.66
C LEU A 133 -13.40 -2.51 2.97
N LEU A 134 -12.90 -2.14 1.80
CA LEU A 134 -13.45 -1.02 1.02
C LEU A 134 -14.85 -1.35 0.48
N LEU A 135 -15.06 -2.57 0.00
CA LEU A 135 -16.38 -3.05 -0.42
C LEU A 135 -17.37 -3.10 0.76
N GLU A 136 -16.92 -3.53 1.95
CA GLU A 136 -17.74 -3.52 3.17
C GLU A 136 -18.16 -2.09 3.57
N LYS A 137 -17.35 -1.09 3.24
CA LYS A 137 -17.65 0.33 3.43
C LYS A 137 -18.45 0.96 2.28
N GLY A 138 -18.85 0.17 1.29
CA GLY A 138 -19.72 0.61 0.18
C GLY A 138 -19.00 1.28 -0.99
N ALA A 139 -17.67 1.20 -1.08
CA ALA A 139 -16.93 1.73 -2.22
C ALA A 139 -17.09 0.83 -3.46
N ASP A 140 -17.03 1.44 -4.63
CA ASP A 140 -16.90 0.76 -5.92
C ASP A 140 -15.42 0.69 -6.31
N ILE A 141 -14.94 -0.48 -6.73
CA ILE A 141 -13.51 -0.67 -7.04
C ILE A 141 -13.33 -1.05 -8.50
N THR A 142 -12.39 -0.37 -9.16
CA THR A 142 -11.85 -0.76 -10.47
C THR A 142 -10.36 -1.03 -10.32
N ALA A 143 -9.95 -2.28 -10.50
CA ALA A 143 -8.56 -2.70 -10.30
C ALA A 143 -7.83 -2.93 -11.62
N TYR A 144 -6.51 -2.77 -11.59
CA TYR A 144 -5.60 -3.21 -12.62
C TYR A 144 -4.40 -3.93 -12.00
N ASP A 145 -4.01 -5.06 -12.59
CA ASP A 145 -2.76 -5.76 -12.33
C ASP A 145 -2.27 -6.43 -13.60
N ALA A 146 -0.98 -6.35 -13.89
CA ALA A 146 -0.40 -6.89 -15.12
C ALA A 146 -0.55 -8.41 -15.28
N ILE A 147 -0.66 -9.17 -14.18
CA ILE A 147 -0.60 -10.65 -14.23
C ILE A 147 -1.68 -11.32 -13.38
N ALA A 148 -2.02 -10.76 -12.21
CA ALA A 148 -2.83 -11.45 -11.19
C ALA A 148 -4.36 -11.34 -11.36
N GLU A 149 -4.86 -10.64 -12.38
CA GLU A 149 -6.29 -10.43 -12.58
C GLU A 149 -7.09 -11.74 -12.55
N GLU A 150 -6.68 -12.74 -13.33
CA GLU A 150 -7.44 -13.99 -13.48
C GLU A 150 -7.61 -14.70 -12.13
N ASN A 151 -6.56 -14.68 -11.29
CA ASN A 151 -6.59 -15.30 -9.97
C ASN A 151 -7.51 -14.55 -9.01
N VAL A 152 -7.52 -13.21 -9.04
CA VAL A 152 -8.45 -12.42 -8.21
C VAL A 152 -9.88 -12.57 -8.69
N ARG A 153 -10.11 -12.57 -10.01
CA ARG A 153 -11.44 -12.75 -10.61
C ARG A 153 -12.08 -14.08 -10.22
N LYS A 154 -11.30 -15.15 -10.05
CA LYS A 154 -11.80 -16.44 -9.52
C LYS A 154 -12.35 -16.34 -8.09
N ILE A 155 -11.88 -15.38 -7.29
CA ILE A 155 -12.29 -15.20 -5.88
C ILE A 155 -13.39 -14.14 -5.76
N LEU A 156 -13.22 -13.00 -6.43
CA LEU A 156 -14.10 -11.84 -6.26
C LEU A 156 -15.18 -11.73 -7.33
N GLY A 157 -15.03 -12.41 -8.48
CA GLY A 157 -15.97 -12.33 -9.60
C GLY A 157 -16.26 -10.87 -9.98
N ASP A 158 -17.54 -10.55 -10.10
CA ASP A 158 -18.04 -9.23 -10.50
C ASP A 158 -18.26 -8.28 -9.31
N ARG A 159 -17.73 -8.60 -8.11
CA ARG A 159 -17.77 -7.69 -6.96
C ARG A 159 -16.91 -6.43 -7.17
N ILE A 160 -15.94 -6.50 -8.08
CA ILE A 160 -15.12 -5.37 -8.53
C ILE A 160 -15.05 -5.37 -10.05
N SER A 161 -14.70 -4.23 -10.63
CA SER A 161 -14.35 -4.12 -12.04
C SER A 161 -12.85 -4.30 -12.25
N TYR A 162 -12.46 -4.73 -13.45
CA TYR A 162 -11.06 -4.89 -13.83
C TYR A 162 -10.81 -4.14 -15.13
N ALA A 163 -9.78 -3.31 -15.14
CA ALA A 163 -9.42 -2.50 -16.28
C ALA A 163 -8.35 -3.20 -17.14
N PRO A 164 -8.30 -2.93 -18.46
CA PRO A 164 -7.31 -3.52 -19.34
C PRO A 164 -5.89 -2.93 -19.17
N ASP A 165 -5.79 -1.75 -18.55
CA ASP A 165 -4.53 -1.04 -18.31
C ASP A 165 -4.64 -0.12 -17.09
N MET A 166 -3.50 0.35 -16.60
CA MET A 166 -3.40 1.18 -15.40
C MET A 166 -4.18 2.51 -15.51
N TYR A 167 -4.29 3.13 -16.68
CA TYR A 167 -4.98 4.41 -16.85
C TYR A 167 -6.48 4.23 -17.02
N SER A 168 -6.91 3.15 -17.69
CA SER A 168 -8.31 2.77 -17.77
C SER A 168 -8.92 2.49 -16.39
N ALA A 169 -8.12 2.01 -15.43
CA ALA A 169 -8.56 1.84 -14.03
C ALA A 169 -8.91 3.16 -13.34
N LEU A 170 -8.36 4.29 -13.81
CA LEU A 170 -8.54 5.60 -13.20
C LEU A 170 -9.82 6.31 -13.67
N GLN A 171 -10.52 5.78 -14.67
CA GLN A 171 -11.66 6.47 -15.27
C GLN A 171 -12.76 6.74 -14.23
N ASP A 172 -13.05 8.02 -14.03
CA ASP A 172 -13.99 8.57 -13.06
C ASP A 172 -13.67 8.20 -11.59
N ALA A 173 -12.44 7.82 -11.28
CA ALA A 173 -12.07 7.44 -9.92
C ALA A 173 -11.94 8.67 -9.01
N ASP A 174 -12.47 8.57 -7.78
CA ASP A 174 -12.35 9.59 -6.75
C ASP A 174 -10.98 9.55 -6.07
N CYS A 175 -10.36 8.38 -6.00
CA CYS A 175 -8.96 8.24 -5.58
C CYS A 175 -8.31 6.99 -6.17
N LEU A 176 -6.98 6.95 -6.12
CA LEU A 176 -6.15 5.79 -6.46
C LEU A 176 -5.55 5.19 -5.17
N LEU A 177 -5.66 3.86 -5.02
CA LEU A 177 -4.90 3.07 -4.04
C LEU A 177 -3.83 2.23 -4.78
N ILE A 178 -2.56 2.38 -4.42
CA ILE A 178 -1.46 1.56 -4.94
C ILE A 178 -1.13 0.46 -3.92
N ALA A 179 -1.36 -0.79 -4.29
CA ALA A 179 -1.17 -1.95 -3.43
C ALA A 179 0.01 -2.85 -3.83
N THR A 180 0.53 -2.73 -5.05
CA THR A 180 1.66 -3.54 -5.55
C THR A 180 2.64 -2.69 -6.36
N GLU A 181 3.93 -2.91 -6.17
CA GLU A 181 5.03 -2.13 -6.72
C GLU A 181 5.43 -2.50 -8.16
N TRP A 182 4.45 -2.65 -9.06
CA TRP A 182 4.74 -2.95 -10.46
C TRP A 182 5.57 -1.86 -11.11
N SER A 183 6.54 -2.24 -11.95
CA SER A 183 7.49 -1.31 -12.57
C SER A 183 6.81 -0.30 -13.49
N GLU A 184 5.71 -0.69 -14.14
CA GLU A 184 4.92 0.19 -15.00
C GLU A 184 4.29 1.37 -14.24
N PHE A 185 4.04 1.21 -12.93
CA PHE A 185 3.46 2.28 -12.12
C PHE A 185 4.47 3.37 -11.77
N GLN A 186 5.79 3.12 -11.84
CA GLN A 186 6.82 4.00 -11.27
C GLN A 186 6.93 5.37 -11.95
N ASN A 187 6.57 5.49 -13.22
CA ASN A 187 6.70 6.72 -13.99
C ASN A 187 5.36 7.08 -14.65
N PRO A 188 4.32 7.41 -13.87
CA PRO A 188 3.02 7.68 -14.43
C PRO A 188 2.97 9.07 -15.05
N ASN A 189 2.07 9.27 -16.01
CA ASN A 189 1.72 10.59 -16.52
C ASN A 189 0.65 11.21 -15.61
N PHE A 190 1.08 12.03 -14.64
CA PHE A 190 0.17 12.68 -13.69
C PHE A 190 -0.88 13.58 -14.36
N SER A 191 -0.56 14.22 -15.48
CA SER A 191 -1.55 15.01 -16.23
C SER A 191 -2.67 14.11 -16.76
N LEU A 192 -2.32 12.96 -17.34
CA LEU A 192 -3.30 11.97 -17.79
C LEU A 192 -4.10 11.40 -16.61
N MET A 193 -3.46 11.13 -15.47
CA MET A 193 -4.19 10.72 -14.26
C MET A 193 -5.23 11.76 -13.86
N ALA A 194 -4.86 13.05 -13.85
CA ALA A 194 -5.75 14.14 -13.49
C ALA A 194 -6.89 14.37 -14.49
N GLU A 195 -6.72 13.99 -15.76
CA GLU A 195 -7.77 14.00 -16.79
C GLU A 195 -8.77 12.85 -16.61
N ARG A 196 -8.30 11.69 -16.11
CA ARG A 196 -9.13 10.48 -15.99
C ARG A 196 -9.91 10.41 -14.69
N MET A 197 -9.37 10.96 -13.61
CA MET A 197 -9.93 10.89 -12.27
C MET A 197 -10.86 12.08 -11.98
N THR A 198 -11.94 11.83 -11.23
CA THR A 198 -12.79 12.91 -10.68
C THR A 198 -12.13 13.57 -9.48
N GLY A 199 -11.43 12.78 -8.66
CA GLY A 199 -10.66 13.26 -7.53
C GLY A 199 -9.16 13.29 -7.80
N ARG A 200 -8.44 14.08 -7.01
CA ARG A 200 -6.97 14.20 -7.09
C ARG A 200 -6.33 13.66 -5.84
N ALA A 201 -6.58 12.39 -5.52
CA ALA A 201 -6.01 11.73 -4.36
C ALA A 201 -5.36 10.39 -4.70
N ILE A 202 -4.16 10.18 -4.19
CA ILE A 202 -3.38 8.96 -4.32
C ILE A 202 -2.98 8.49 -2.92
N PHE A 203 -3.27 7.23 -2.63
CA PHE A 203 -2.89 6.52 -1.41
C PHE A 203 -1.92 5.42 -1.81
N ASP A 204 -0.66 5.58 -1.45
CA ASP A 204 0.43 4.74 -1.92
C ASP A 204 0.98 3.85 -0.82
N GLY A 205 0.61 2.57 -0.89
CA GLY A 205 1.02 1.55 0.07
C GLY A 205 2.43 0.99 -0.15
N ARG A 206 3.15 1.48 -1.17
CA ARG A 206 4.45 0.96 -1.61
C ARG A 206 5.52 2.04 -1.75
N ASN A 207 5.19 3.30 -1.43
CA ASN A 207 6.08 4.45 -1.55
C ASN A 207 6.71 4.59 -2.95
N MET A 208 5.91 4.38 -3.99
CA MET A 208 6.33 4.37 -5.40
C MET A 208 6.87 5.71 -5.87
N PHE A 209 6.26 6.81 -5.44
CA PHE A 209 6.62 8.15 -5.90
C PHE A 209 7.50 8.88 -4.90
N ALA A 210 8.48 9.60 -5.44
CA ALA A 210 9.18 10.63 -4.68
C ALA A 210 8.21 11.77 -4.38
N LEU A 211 8.32 12.39 -3.20
CA LEU A 211 7.38 13.44 -2.79
C LEU A 211 7.47 14.65 -3.73
N GLU A 212 8.68 15.00 -4.15
CA GLU A 212 8.99 16.09 -5.07
C GLU A 212 8.36 15.87 -6.45
N GLN A 213 8.17 14.61 -6.86
CA GLN A 213 7.50 14.28 -8.13
C GLN A 213 6.00 14.61 -8.09
N VAL A 214 5.40 14.62 -6.90
CA VAL A 214 3.95 14.78 -6.71
C VAL A 214 3.55 16.19 -6.28
N GLU A 215 4.43 16.92 -5.59
CA GLU A 215 4.17 18.27 -5.03
C GLU A 215 3.54 19.27 -6.03
N ASP A 216 3.97 19.25 -7.29
CA ASP A 216 3.51 20.19 -8.33
C ASP A 216 2.39 19.64 -9.22
N THR A 217 1.88 18.44 -8.93
CA THR A 217 0.85 17.78 -9.76
C THR A 217 -0.58 18.14 -9.35
N GLY A 218 -0.75 18.75 -8.17
CA GLY A 218 -2.06 19.05 -7.58
C GLY A 218 -2.78 17.83 -7.00
N PHE A 219 -2.10 16.68 -6.87
CA PHE A 219 -2.61 15.53 -6.14
C PHE A 219 -2.38 15.68 -4.64
N TYR A 220 -3.40 15.33 -3.86
CA TYR A 220 -3.22 14.84 -2.49
C TYR A 220 -2.50 13.49 -2.56
N TYR A 221 -1.38 13.35 -1.86
CA TYR A 221 -0.60 12.12 -1.82
C TYR A 221 -0.26 11.73 -0.40
N LYS A 222 -0.88 10.63 0.02
CA LYS A 222 -0.60 9.94 1.28
C LYS A 222 0.18 8.68 0.97
N SER A 223 1.30 8.51 1.65
CA SER A 223 2.13 7.32 1.55
C SER A 223 2.66 6.94 2.94
N ILE A 224 3.35 5.80 3.04
CA ILE A 224 3.68 5.19 4.33
C ILE A 224 4.93 5.83 4.95
N GLY A 225 4.78 6.43 6.13
CA GLY A 225 5.91 6.94 6.93
C GLY A 225 6.56 8.21 6.42
N ARG A 226 5.88 8.95 5.53
CA ARG A 226 6.39 10.18 4.89
C ARG A 226 5.39 11.31 5.09
N LYS A 227 5.82 12.56 4.88
CA LYS A 227 4.93 13.72 4.92
C LYS A 227 3.82 13.55 3.86
N THR A 228 2.58 13.87 4.21
CA THR A 228 1.49 13.98 3.24
C THR A 228 1.72 15.21 2.35
N VAL A 229 1.65 15.02 1.04
CA VAL A 229 1.56 16.14 0.10
C VAL A 229 0.11 16.52 -0.01
N ASN A 230 -0.22 17.77 0.33
CA ASN A 230 -1.56 18.29 0.16
C ASN A 230 -1.73 18.80 -1.28
N ALA A 231 -2.94 18.69 -1.82
CA ALA A 231 -3.26 19.35 -3.08
C ALA A 231 -3.06 20.85 -2.91
N SER A 232 -2.00 21.41 -3.51
CA SER A 232 -1.85 22.85 -3.61
C SER A 232 -3.05 23.39 -4.37
N ALA A 233 -3.81 24.31 -3.77
CA ALA A 233 -4.70 25.16 -4.55
C ALA A 233 -3.82 25.78 -5.63
N VAL A 234 -4.07 25.46 -6.90
CA VAL A 234 -3.37 26.08 -8.02
C VAL A 234 -3.66 27.57 -7.91
N VAL A 235 -2.73 28.31 -7.30
CA VAL A 235 -2.76 29.77 -7.34
C VAL A 235 -2.52 30.07 -8.81
N ASN A 236 -3.58 30.52 -9.48
CA ASN A 236 -3.49 31.13 -10.81
C ASN A 236 -2.41 32.19 -10.76
N ARG A 237 -1.17 31.84 -11.13
CA ARG A 237 -0.16 32.84 -11.46
C ARG A 237 -0.58 33.36 -12.82
N GLU A 238 -1.31 34.47 -12.81
CA GLU A 238 -1.49 35.27 -14.01
C GLU A 238 -0.12 35.52 -14.65
N PRO A 239 0.01 35.41 -15.98
CA PRO A 239 1.24 35.77 -16.65
C PRO A 239 1.44 37.26 -16.46
N THR A 240 2.47 37.66 -15.71
CA THR A 240 2.98 39.02 -15.73
C THR A 240 3.31 39.40 -17.17
N LEU A 241 2.56 40.36 -17.69
CA LEU A 241 2.80 41.07 -18.94
C LEU A 241 4.16 41.80 -18.91
#